data_AF-A0A9D6V3G7-F1
#
_entry.id   AF-A0A9D6V3G7-F1
#
_cell.length_a   1.000
_cell.length_b   1.000
_cell.length_c   1.000
_cell.angle_alpha   90.00
_cell.angle_beta   90.00
_cell.angle_gamma   90.00
#
_symmetry.space_group_name_H-M   'P 1'
#
loop_
_entity.id
_entity.type
_entity.pdbx_description
1 polymer ?
#
loop_
_entity_poly.entity_id
_entity_poly.type
_entity_poly.pdbx_seq_one_letter_code
_entity_poly.pdbx_strand_id
1 'polypeptide(L)'
;MTTNPDFISPCGLYCGVCAIYIAHRDNNIKLKERLVNLYKGGTPGKGTLPNSETLSIADIRCSGCLSDQQFMHCRQCEIRNCTKEKGYTGCHQCNEFPCQHIDNFSMAVGKKVILRAVPYRREFGTEKWIRDEEARYICPECGNKVFRGVMKCNQCKVHLDLD
;
A
#
# COMPACT_ATOMS: atom_id res chain seq x y z
N MET A 1 10.42 -17.96 6.31
CA MET A 1 9.63 -17.23 5.30
C MET A 1 10.61 -16.45 4.44
N THR A 2 10.57 -16.64 3.12
CA THR A 2 11.44 -15.91 2.20
C THR A 2 10.77 -14.58 1.87
N THR A 3 11.31 -13.49 2.38
CA THR A 3 10.79 -12.14 2.14
C THR A 3 11.03 -11.73 0.70
N ASN A 4 10.00 -11.26 -0.02
CA ASN A 4 10.19 -10.68 -1.35
C ASN A 4 10.71 -9.23 -1.24
N PRO A 5 11.95 -8.92 -1.67
CA PRO A 5 12.51 -7.58 -1.60
C PRO A 5 11.70 -6.54 -2.38
N ASP A 6 11.02 -6.95 -3.46
CA ASP A 6 10.21 -6.06 -4.31
C ASP A 6 9.03 -5.43 -3.54
N PHE A 7 8.64 -6.04 -2.42
CA PHE A 7 7.50 -5.60 -1.61
C PHE A 7 7.88 -4.68 -0.45
N ILE A 8 9.17 -4.50 -0.18
CA ILE A 8 9.70 -3.74 0.95
C ILE A 8 9.68 -2.25 0.60
N SER A 9 8.46 -1.69 0.45
CA SER A 9 8.30 -0.32 -0.04
C SER A 9 8.98 0.70 0.91
N PRO A 10 9.63 1.75 0.36
CA PRO A 10 10.34 2.74 1.17
C PRO A 10 9.42 3.52 2.12
N CYS A 11 8.18 3.77 1.69
CA CYS A 11 7.19 4.54 2.45
C CYS A 11 6.54 3.75 3.61
N GLY A 12 6.80 2.45 3.78
CA GLY A 12 6.15 1.64 4.82
C GLY A 12 4.79 1.06 4.44
N LEU A 13 4.34 1.23 3.19
CA LEU A 13 3.16 0.55 2.65
C LEU A 13 3.53 -0.81 2.07
N TYR A 14 3.68 -1.84 2.90
CA TYR A 14 4.11 -3.18 2.45
C TYR A 14 3.28 -3.68 1.26
N CYS A 15 3.93 -4.12 0.17
CA CYS A 15 3.20 -4.47 -1.07
C CYS A 15 2.51 -5.84 -1.01
N GLY A 16 2.96 -6.76 -0.15
CA GLY A 16 2.34 -8.09 -0.02
C GLY A 16 0.87 -8.06 0.40
N VAL A 17 0.42 -6.92 0.95
CA VAL A 17 -0.96 -6.67 1.42
C VAL A 17 -1.64 -5.54 0.64
N CYS A 18 -1.05 -5.12 -0.49
CA CYS A 18 -1.57 -4.06 -1.35
C CYS A 18 -2.68 -4.58 -2.27
N ALA A 19 -3.80 -3.85 -2.31
CA ALA A 19 -4.94 -4.22 -3.14
C ALA A 19 -4.61 -4.25 -4.65
N ILE A 20 -3.74 -3.36 -5.16
CA ILE A 20 -3.32 -3.34 -6.57
C ILE A 20 -2.58 -4.61 -6.94
N TYR A 21 -1.59 -5.00 -6.13
CA TYR A 21 -0.81 -6.22 -6.34
C TYR A 21 -1.71 -7.45 -6.27
N ILE A 22 -2.56 -7.55 -5.25
CA ILE A 22 -3.49 -8.67 -5.07
C ILE A 22 -4.47 -8.76 -6.26
N ALA A 23 -5.02 -7.63 -6.70
CA ALA A 23 -5.93 -7.59 -7.85
C ALA A 23 -5.25 -8.03 -9.15
N HIS A 24 -3.97 -7.66 -9.34
CA HIS A 24 -3.20 -8.09 -10.50
C HIS A 24 -2.87 -9.60 -10.44
N ARG A 25 -2.27 -10.05 -9.32
CA ARG A 25 -1.87 -11.45 -9.08
C ARG A 25 -3.03 -12.42 -9.27
N ASP A 26 -4.20 -12.08 -8.72
CA ASP A 26 -5.39 -12.95 -8.75
C ASP A 26 -6.25 -12.75 -10.00
N ASN A 27 -5.81 -11.90 -10.94
CA ASN A 27 -6.59 -11.45 -12.10
C ASN A 27 -8.04 -11.04 -11.74
N ASN A 28 -8.22 -10.36 -10.61
CA ASN A 28 -9.53 -10.08 -10.04
C ASN A 28 -10.15 -8.83 -10.65
N ILE A 29 -10.92 -9.00 -11.74
CA ILE A 29 -11.54 -7.89 -12.50
C ILE A 29 -12.44 -7.01 -11.62
N LYS A 30 -13.29 -7.61 -10.78
CA LYS A 30 -14.18 -6.87 -9.88
C LYS A 30 -13.41 -5.98 -8.89
N LEU A 31 -12.27 -6.46 -8.38
CA LEU A 31 -11.42 -5.67 -7.50
C LEU A 31 -10.73 -4.54 -8.28
N LYS A 32 -10.25 -4.80 -9.50
CA LYS A 32 -9.66 -3.76 -10.36
C LYS A 32 -10.66 -2.63 -10.66
N GLU A 33 -11.90 -2.95 -11.01
CA GLU A 33 -12.97 -1.95 -11.22
C GLU A 33 -13.18 -1.06 -9.99
N ARG A 34 -13.27 -1.67 -8.80
CA ARG A 34 -13.41 -0.93 -7.54
C ARG A 34 -12.21 -0.05 -7.25
N LEU A 35 -11.00 -0.53 -7.55
CA LEU A 35 -9.77 0.25 -7.37
C LEU A 35 -9.70 1.44 -8.32
N VAL A 36 -10.12 1.27 -9.58
CA VAL A 36 -10.24 2.39 -10.53
C VAL A 36 -11.20 3.45 -9.99
N ASN A 37 -12.40 3.05 -9.56
CA ASN A 37 -13.38 3.98 -8.99
C ASN A 37 -12.82 4.68 -7.73
N LEU A 38 -12.17 3.94 -6.83
CA LEU A 38 -11.54 4.47 -5.62
C LEU A 38 -10.50 5.54 -5.97
N TYR A 39 -9.55 5.22 -6.83
CA TYR A 39 -8.42 6.10 -7.13
C TYR A 39 -8.81 7.33 -7.94
N LYS A 40 -9.92 7.26 -8.69
CA LYS A 40 -10.57 8.41 -9.34
C LYS A 40 -11.37 9.31 -8.39
N GLY A 41 -11.38 9.02 -7.08
CA GLY A 41 -12.11 9.81 -6.09
C GLY A 41 -13.56 9.40 -5.90
N GLY A 42 -14.01 8.29 -6.48
CA GLY A 42 -15.38 7.78 -6.36
C GLY A 42 -15.71 7.16 -5.00
N THR A 43 -14.84 7.31 -3.98
CA THR A 43 -15.09 6.88 -2.60
C THR A 43 -14.85 8.05 -1.63
N PRO A 44 -15.90 8.62 -1.04
CA PRO A 44 -15.78 9.74 -0.11
C PRO A 44 -14.80 9.48 1.03
N GLY A 45 -13.99 10.49 1.35
CA GLY A 45 -13.04 10.43 2.48
C GLY A 45 -11.81 9.55 2.28
N LYS A 46 -11.62 8.92 1.11
CA LYS A 46 -10.42 8.08 0.83
C LYS A 46 -9.32 8.81 0.06
N GLY A 47 -9.64 9.96 -0.52
CA GLY A 47 -8.74 10.74 -1.37
C GLY A 47 -8.81 10.33 -2.84
N THR A 48 -8.06 11.06 -3.66
CA THR A 48 -8.00 10.88 -5.12
C THR A 48 -6.55 10.85 -5.52
N LEU A 49 -6.18 9.92 -6.42
CA LEU A 49 -4.84 9.93 -6.99
C LEU A 49 -4.73 11.04 -8.04
N PRO A 50 -3.67 11.87 -8.02
CA PRO A 50 -3.45 12.84 -9.08
C PRO A 50 -3.30 12.14 -10.44
N ASN A 51 -3.65 12.80 -11.55
CA ASN A 51 -3.48 12.25 -12.91
C ASN A 51 -4.14 10.87 -13.11
N SER A 52 -5.29 10.63 -12.47
CA SER A 52 -6.01 9.33 -12.50
C SER A 52 -7.24 9.34 -13.39
N GLU A 53 -7.51 10.43 -14.12
CA GLU A 53 -8.71 10.64 -14.95
C GLU A 53 -8.85 9.55 -16.02
N THR A 54 -7.73 9.13 -16.60
CA THR A 54 -7.66 8.09 -17.63
C THR A 54 -7.39 6.69 -17.07
N LEU A 55 -7.26 6.54 -15.74
CA LEU A 55 -6.98 5.26 -15.09
C LEU A 55 -8.04 4.21 -15.47
N SER A 56 -7.56 3.04 -15.91
CA SER A 56 -8.38 1.93 -16.36
C SER A 56 -8.05 0.63 -15.62
N ILE A 57 -8.86 -0.40 -15.85
CA ILE A 57 -8.63 -1.75 -15.30
C ILE A 57 -7.26 -2.30 -15.76
N ALA A 58 -6.84 -1.99 -16.99
CA ALA A 58 -5.57 -2.45 -17.55
C ALA A 58 -4.37 -1.87 -16.79
N ASP A 59 -4.53 -0.67 -16.22
CA ASP A 59 -3.49 0.01 -15.43
C ASP A 59 -3.34 -0.54 -14.02
N ILE A 60 -4.31 -1.32 -13.52
CA ILE A 60 -4.23 -2.02 -12.22
C ILE A 60 -3.35 -3.27 -12.39
N ARG A 61 -2.05 -3.00 -12.58
CA ARG A 61 -0.99 -3.98 -12.82
C ARG A 61 0.26 -3.58 -12.05
N CYS A 62 0.74 -4.48 -11.19
CA CYS A 62 1.92 -4.25 -10.36
C CYS A 62 2.48 -5.56 -9.82
N SER A 63 3.81 -5.67 -9.73
CA SER A 63 4.55 -6.78 -9.13
C SER A 63 5.38 -6.36 -7.91
N GLY A 64 5.14 -5.17 -7.35
CA GLY A 64 5.87 -4.62 -6.21
C GLY A 64 6.45 -3.23 -6.49
N CYS A 65 6.58 -2.40 -5.45
CA CYS A 65 7.05 -1.02 -5.58
C CYS A 65 8.53 -0.92 -5.98
N LEU A 66 9.33 -1.94 -5.65
CA LEU A 66 10.75 -2.03 -6.00
C LEU A 66 11.02 -2.99 -7.17
N SER A 67 9.97 -3.63 -7.71
CA SER A 67 10.06 -4.42 -8.96
C SER A 67 10.18 -3.54 -10.21
N ASP A 68 10.45 -4.17 -11.35
CA ASP A 68 10.42 -3.52 -12.67
C ASP A 68 8.99 -3.23 -13.17
N GLN A 69 7.98 -3.92 -12.63
CA GLN A 69 6.58 -3.73 -13.01
C GLN A 69 5.81 -2.98 -11.92
N GLN A 70 5.85 -1.66 -12.02
CA GLN A 70 5.25 -0.77 -11.04
C GLN A 70 3.89 -0.26 -11.51
N PHE A 71 2.98 -0.07 -10.56
CA PHE A 71 1.76 0.69 -10.80
C PHE A 71 2.10 2.09 -11.32
N MET A 72 1.28 2.66 -12.21
CA MET A 72 1.58 3.92 -12.89
C MET A 72 2.00 5.04 -11.93
N HIS A 73 1.33 5.15 -10.80
CA HIS A 73 1.64 6.16 -9.79
C HIS A 73 2.84 5.87 -8.93
N CYS A 74 3.17 4.59 -8.78
CA CYS A 74 4.42 4.23 -8.15
C CYS A 74 5.59 4.69 -9.03
N ARG A 75 5.49 4.69 -10.38
CA ARG A 75 6.59 5.13 -11.27
C ARG A 75 7.05 6.57 -11.01
N GLN A 76 6.15 7.46 -10.62
CA GLN A 76 6.41 8.89 -10.36
C GLN A 76 6.41 9.21 -8.85
N CYS A 77 6.64 8.22 -7.99
CA CYS A 77 6.54 8.42 -6.54
C CYS A 77 7.74 9.18 -5.97
N GLU A 78 7.52 10.44 -5.59
CA GLU A 78 8.49 11.33 -4.93
C GLU A 78 9.16 10.70 -3.70
N ILE A 79 8.40 9.98 -2.86
CA ILE A 79 8.96 9.31 -1.66
C ILE A 79 10.07 8.32 -2.05
N ARG A 80 9.89 7.58 -3.15
CA ARG A 80 10.87 6.60 -3.59
C ARG A 80 12.10 7.28 -4.17
N ASN A 81 11.91 8.35 -4.96
CA ASN A 81 13.02 9.14 -5.49
C ASN A 81 13.85 9.74 -4.34
N CYS A 82 13.20 10.36 -3.37
CA CYS A 82 13.84 10.88 -2.16
C CYS A 82 14.67 9.81 -1.42
N THR A 83 14.14 8.60 -1.23
CA THR A 83 14.91 7.54 -0.57
C THR A 83 16.09 7.06 -1.40
N LYS A 84 15.99 7.04 -2.73
CA LYS A 84 17.12 6.70 -3.61
C LYS A 84 18.22 7.75 -3.54
N GLU A 85 17.86 9.03 -3.63
CA GLU A 85 18.80 10.16 -3.56
C GLU A 85 19.54 10.19 -2.22
N LYS A 86 18.84 9.92 -1.11
CA LYS A 86 19.45 9.87 0.23
C LYS A 86 20.19 8.55 0.52
N GLY A 87 20.17 7.58 -0.38
CA GLY A 87 20.78 6.26 -0.17
C GLY A 87 20.07 5.41 0.91
N TYR A 88 18.80 5.68 1.18
CA TYR A 88 17.99 4.97 2.16
C TYR A 88 17.23 3.80 1.54
N THR A 89 17.12 2.72 2.31
CA THR A 89 16.24 1.57 2.01
C THR A 89 14.77 1.85 2.39
N GLY A 90 14.51 2.92 3.14
CA GLY A 90 13.16 3.41 3.40
C GLY A 90 13.10 4.58 4.38
N CYS A 91 11.93 5.21 4.47
CA CYS A 91 11.68 6.36 5.34
C CYS A 91 11.98 6.10 6.83
N HIS A 92 11.98 4.84 7.25
CA HIS A 92 12.36 4.44 8.61
C HIS A 92 13.80 4.88 8.98
N GLN A 93 14.69 5.07 8.01
CA GLN A 93 16.06 5.57 8.22
C GLN A 93 16.16 7.10 8.25
N CYS A 94 15.08 7.83 7.91
CA CYS A 94 15.12 9.28 7.79
C CYS A 94 14.71 9.98 9.09
N ASN A 95 15.62 10.76 9.67
CA ASN A 95 15.37 11.51 10.91
C ASN A 95 14.32 12.63 10.75
N GLU A 96 14.06 13.08 9.53
CA GLU A 96 13.05 14.10 9.21
C GLU A 96 11.64 13.52 9.09
N PHE A 97 11.45 12.21 9.27
CA PHE A 97 10.13 11.59 9.19
C PHE A 97 9.29 11.90 10.45
N PRO A 98 8.00 12.26 10.31
CA PRO A 98 7.26 12.48 9.06
C PRO A 98 7.60 13.82 8.41
N CYS A 99 7.73 13.84 7.08
CA CYS A 99 8.08 15.04 6.31
C CYS A 99 6.98 15.43 5.31
N GLN A 100 7.20 16.51 4.57
CA GLN A 100 6.24 17.07 3.61
C GLN A 100 5.73 16.07 2.56
N HIS A 101 6.55 15.10 2.14
CA HIS A 101 6.09 14.05 1.22
C HIS A 101 4.97 13.18 1.81
N ILE A 102 4.99 12.97 3.13
CA ILE A 102 3.98 12.22 3.87
C ILE A 102 2.77 13.11 4.15
N ASP A 103 3.00 14.38 4.45
CA ASP A 103 1.92 15.33 4.69
C ASP A 103 1.03 15.51 3.46
N ASN A 104 1.64 15.56 2.28
CA ASN A 104 0.97 15.73 0.99
C ASN A 104 0.48 14.42 0.36
N PHE A 105 0.53 13.29 1.09
CA PHE A 105 0.15 12.00 0.52
C PHE A 105 -1.35 11.93 0.23
N SER A 106 -1.71 11.63 -1.02
CA SER A 106 -3.08 11.84 -1.54
C SER A 106 -4.13 10.86 -1.01
N MET A 107 -3.71 9.68 -0.53
CA MET A 107 -4.63 8.64 -0.05
C MET A 107 -4.67 8.60 1.47
N ALA A 108 -5.84 8.90 2.06
CA ALA A 108 -6.00 9.04 3.51
C ALA A 108 -5.60 7.77 4.29
N VAL A 109 -6.08 6.60 3.84
CA VAL A 109 -5.71 5.31 4.45
C VAL A 109 -4.22 5.03 4.29
N GLY A 110 -3.65 5.32 3.12
CA GLY A 110 -2.22 5.15 2.90
C GLY A 110 -1.40 6.04 3.84
N LYS A 111 -1.78 7.31 4.00
CA LYS A 111 -1.13 8.23 4.94
C LYS A 111 -1.19 7.72 6.38
N LYS A 112 -2.36 7.26 6.84
CA LYS A 112 -2.54 6.64 8.17
C LYS A 112 -1.57 5.47 8.37
N VAL A 113 -1.49 4.56 7.40
CA VAL A 113 -0.62 3.39 7.48
C VAL A 113 0.86 3.77 7.41
N ILE A 114 1.28 4.73 6.58
CA ILE A 114 2.67 5.22 6.56
C ILE A 114 3.07 5.72 7.96
N LEU A 115 2.24 6.57 8.56
CA LEU A 115 2.49 7.17 9.87
C LEU A 115 2.60 6.12 10.99
N ARG A 116 1.88 4.99 10.87
CA ARG A 116 2.00 3.85 11.79
C ARG A 116 3.22 2.97 11.48
N ALA A 117 3.40 2.61 10.22
CA ALA A 117 4.30 1.55 9.80
C ALA A 117 5.77 1.98 9.78
N VAL A 118 6.07 3.24 9.44
CA VAL A 118 7.45 3.73 9.36
C VAL A 118 8.13 3.80 10.73
N PRO A 119 7.53 4.40 11.77
CA PRO A 119 8.11 4.36 13.12
C PRO A 119 8.24 2.92 13.64
N TYR A 120 7.24 2.08 13.38
CA TYR A 120 7.27 0.67 13.77
C TYR A 120 8.44 -0.09 13.12
N ARG A 121 8.66 0.10 11.81
CA ARG A 121 9.80 -0.48 11.09
C ARG A 121 11.14 0.03 11.61
N ARG A 122 11.21 1.31 12.03
CA ARG A 122 12.41 1.90 12.64
C ARG A 122 12.75 1.22 13.97
N GLU A 123 11.74 0.99 14.80
CA GLU A 123 11.92 0.41 16.14
C GLU A 123 12.18 -1.10 16.11
N PHE A 124 11.42 -1.84 15.31
CA PHE A 124 11.41 -3.31 15.34
C PHE A 124 12.12 -3.99 14.18
N GLY A 125 12.60 -3.22 13.21
CA GLY A 125 13.29 -3.74 12.03
C GLY A 125 12.36 -4.26 10.94
N THR A 126 12.94 -4.47 9.76
CA THR A 126 12.20 -4.77 8.52
C THR A 126 11.50 -6.13 8.58
N GLU A 127 12.13 -7.17 9.11
CA GLU A 127 11.54 -8.51 9.13
C GLU A 127 10.30 -8.60 10.02
N LYS A 128 10.35 -8.01 11.22
CA LYS A 128 9.21 -8.00 12.13
C LYS A 128 8.07 -7.18 11.56
N TRP A 129 8.37 -5.99 11.01
CA TRP A 129 7.38 -5.17 10.31
C TRP A 129 6.65 -5.94 9.21
N ILE A 130 7.36 -6.72 8.38
CA ILE A 130 6.74 -7.50 7.29
C ILE A 130 5.80 -8.56 7.84
N ARG A 131 6.25 -9.37 8.80
CA ARG A 131 5.41 -10.42 9.41
C ARG A 131 4.14 -9.84 10.02
N ASP A 132 4.26 -8.70 10.70
CA ASP A 132 3.14 -8.08 11.38
C ASP A 132 2.17 -7.38 10.40
N GLU A 133 2.68 -6.80 9.30
CA GLU A 133 1.82 -6.34 8.22
C GLU A 133 1.06 -7.50 7.58
N GLU A 134 1.70 -8.63 7.29
CA GLU A 134 1.03 -9.82 6.75
C GLU A 134 -0.05 -10.37 7.69
N ALA A 135 0.23 -10.42 9.00
CA ALA A 135 -0.71 -10.88 10.01
C ALA A 135 -1.89 -9.92 10.22
N ARG A 136 -1.68 -8.61 10.06
CA ARG A 136 -2.70 -7.58 10.25
C ARG A 136 -3.87 -7.72 9.27
N TYR A 137 -3.61 -8.07 8.01
CA TYR A 137 -4.67 -8.14 6.99
C TYR A 137 -5.24 -9.56 6.85
N ILE A 138 -5.68 -10.09 7.99
CA ILE A 138 -6.44 -11.33 8.12
C ILE A 138 -7.76 -10.99 8.81
N CYS A 139 -8.88 -11.47 8.27
CA CYS A 139 -10.19 -11.27 8.89
C CYS A 139 -10.25 -12.01 10.24
N PRO A 140 -10.53 -11.34 11.37
CA PRO A 140 -10.53 -11.97 12.69
C PRO A 140 -11.67 -13.00 12.85
N GLU A 141 -12.78 -12.81 12.14
CA GLU A 141 -13.95 -13.70 12.26
C GLU A 141 -13.82 -15.02 11.49
N CYS A 142 -13.10 -15.02 10.35
CA CYS A 142 -13.09 -16.21 9.47
C CYS A 142 -11.69 -16.60 8.96
N GLY A 143 -10.64 -15.90 9.37
CA GLY A 143 -9.26 -16.19 8.94
C GLY A 143 -8.96 -15.89 7.47
N ASN A 144 -9.92 -15.36 6.71
CA ASN A 144 -9.70 -15.05 5.30
C ASN A 144 -8.69 -13.90 5.13
N LYS A 145 -7.73 -14.06 4.23
CA LYS A 145 -6.79 -13.00 3.87
C LYS A 145 -7.51 -11.84 3.19
N VAL A 146 -7.20 -10.64 3.64
CA VAL A 146 -7.75 -9.39 3.09
C VAL A 146 -6.60 -8.45 2.71
N PHE A 147 -6.89 -7.18 2.44
CA PHE A 147 -5.92 -6.21 1.97
C PHE A 147 -6.05 -4.88 2.71
N ARG A 148 -5.00 -4.05 2.63
CA ARG A 148 -4.99 -2.71 3.21
C ARG A 148 -6.12 -1.82 2.69
N GLY A 149 -6.86 -1.18 3.60
CA GLY A 149 -8.01 -0.33 3.28
C GLY A 149 -9.32 -1.08 3.06
N VAL A 150 -9.36 -2.40 3.32
CA VAL A 150 -10.59 -3.19 3.27
C VAL A 150 -11.55 -2.73 4.37
N MET A 151 -12.83 -2.52 4.03
CA MET A 151 -13.88 -2.16 4.99
C MET A 151 -14.85 -3.31 5.30
N LYS A 152 -14.79 -4.38 4.50
CA LYS A 152 -15.70 -5.52 4.62
C LYS A 152 -15.02 -6.79 4.12
N CYS A 153 -15.06 -7.87 4.89
CA CYS A 153 -14.52 -9.15 4.46
C CYS A 153 -15.29 -9.66 3.23
N ASN A 154 -14.57 -10.09 2.18
CA ASN A 154 -15.20 -10.64 0.98
C ASN A 154 -15.78 -12.05 1.19
N GLN A 155 -15.41 -12.75 2.25
CA GLN A 155 -15.98 -14.05 2.63
C GLN A 155 -17.16 -13.89 3.59
N CYS A 156 -16.90 -13.66 4.88
CA CYS A 156 -17.94 -13.63 5.93
C CYS A 156 -18.72 -12.32 6.04
N LYS A 157 -18.39 -11.30 5.24
CA LYS A 157 -19.09 -10.01 5.19
C LYS A 157 -19.03 -9.15 6.46
N VAL A 158 -18.24 -9.51 7.48
CA VAL A 158 -18.02 -8.65 8.65
C VAL A 158 -17.39 -7.32 8.23
N HIS A 159 -17.74 -6.25 8.93
CA HIS A 159 -17.07 -4.95 8.81
C HIS A 159 -15.65 -5.05 9.37
N LEU A 160 -14.70 -4.37 8.73
CA LEU A 160 -13.28 -4.40 9.10
C LEU A 160 -12.73 -2.98 9.19
N ASP A 161 -11.97 -2.70 10.25
CA ASP A 161 -11.09 -1.53 10.38
C ASP A 161 -9.74 -2.03 10.90
N LEU A 162 -8.82 -2.31 9.96
CA LEU A 162 -7.52 -2.93 10.24
C LEU A 162 -6.36 -1.92 10.16
N ASP A 163 -6.63 -0.68 9.75
CA ASP A 163 -5.64 0.37 9.45
C ASP A 163 -5.51 1.40 10.57
#